data_AF-M1C1Z2-F1
#
_entry.id   AF-M1C1Z2-F1
#
_cell.length_a   1.000
_cell.length_b   1.000
_cell.length_c   1.000
_cell.angle_alpha   90.00
_cell.angle_beta   90.00
_cell.angle_gamma   90.00
#
_symmetry.space_group_name_H-M   'P 1'
#
loop_
_entity.id
_entity.type
_entity.pdbx_description
1 polymer ?
#
loop_
_entity_poly.entity_id
_entity_poly.type
_entity_poly.pdbx_seq_one_letter_code
_entity_poly.pdbx_strand_id
1 'polypeptide(L)'
;MLGGAGFLWMGWTGFNGGSPLASNLITSLAILNTHICTATSLLVWLSMDMIFYNKSSVIGAVQGMITGLVCITPGAGIVESWAAILMGISSGSIPWFTMMVLHKKSSFFQKVDDTLGVFHTHAVAGLLGGILSGIFAKPKLLRMFYGSDKYGPGFLYSIIDGDIKRGLRQMAYQLVGAVFITIWNVVATSLICIFISKIVELRLHEDDLEIGDDAVHGEEAYALWGDGERDPPRFNRTPKIPSFCRRHGTSH
;
A
#
# COMPACT_ATOMS: atom_id res chain seq x y z
N MET A 1 -0.35 -4.87 -13.23
CA MET A 1 -1.16 -4.36 -12.10
C MET A 1 -2.31 -5.30 -11.69
N LEU A 2 -3.30 -5.57 -12.54
CA LEU A 2 -4.48 -6.39 -12.16
C LEU A 2 -4.15 -7.82 -11.71
N GLY A 3 -3.21 -8.50 -12.36
CA GLY A 3 -2.74 -9.82 -11.91
C GLY A 3 -2.18 -9.77 -10.48
N GLY A 4 -1.31 -8.79 -10.20
CA GLY A 4 -0.77 -8.54 -8.85
C GLY A 4 -1.87 -8.23 -7.83
N ALA A 5 -2.86 -7.42 -8.21
CA ALA A 5 -4.02 -7.13 -7.35
C ALA A 5 -4.82 -8.41 -7.01
N GLY A 6 -5.05 -9.28 -7.99
CA GLY A 6 -5.71 -10.58 -7.78
C GLY A 6 -4.93 -11.50 -6.83
N PHE A 7 -3.61 -11.60 -7.03
CA PHE A 7 -2.76 -12.38 -6.12
C PHE A 7 -2.70 -11.80 -4.71
N LEU A 8 -2.67 -10.47 -4.57
CA LEU A 8 -2.72 -9.81 -3.27
C LEU A 8 -4.01 -10.11 -2.53
N TRP A 9 -5.18 -9.95 -3.18
CA TRP A 9 -6.46 -10.26 -2.52
C TRP A 9 -6.52 -11.74 -2.12
N MET A 10 -6.18 -12.65 -3.02
CA MET A 10 -6.15 -14.08 -2.74
C MET A 10 -5.20 -14.43 -1.59
N GLY A 11 -3.98 -13.87 -1.60
CA GLY A 11 -2.99 -14.06 -0.55
C GLY A 11 -3.45 -13.49 0.80
N TRP A 12 -4.17 -12.37 0.80
CA TRP A 12 -4.67 -11.75 2.01
C TRP A 12 -5.74 -12.58 2.74
N THR A 13 -6.49 -13.40 2.00
CA THR A 13 -7.39 -14.41 2.58
C THR A 13 -6.61 -15.36 3.49
N GLY A 14 -5.41 -15.79 3.06
CA GLY A 14 -4.50 -16.57 3.89
C GLY A 14 -3.83 -15.74 4.99
N PHE A 15 -3.48 -14.48 4.73
CA PHE A 15 -2.87 -13.57 5.71
C PHE A 15 -3.78 -13.36 6.93
N ASN A 16 -5.03 -12.94 6.71
CA ASN A 16 -6.00 -12.70 7.77
C ASN A 16 -6.61 -14.01 8.30
N GLY A 17 -6.92 -14.96 7.41
CA GLY A 17 -7.48 -16.26 7.79
C GLY A 17 -6.50 -17.14 8.57
N GLY A 18 -5.20 -17.02 8.31
CA GLY A 18 -4.15 -17.77 9.01
C GLY A 18 -3.72 -17.14 10.34
N SER A 19 -4.05 -15.86 10.58
CA SER A 19 -3.66 -15.12 11.80
C SER A 19 -4.09 -15.77 13.12
N PRO A 20 -5.24 -16.47 13.23
CA PRO A 20 -5.61 -17.22 14.43
C PRO A 20 -4.75 -18.48 14.70
N LEU A 21 -3.89 -18.89 13.75
CA LEU A 21 -3.04 -20.09 13.82
C LEU A 21 -3.81 -21.39 14.10
N ALA A 22 -5.07 -21.43 13.71
CA ALA A 22 -5.98 -22.55 13.91
C ALA A 22 -7.02 -22.61 12.79
N SER A 23 -7.72 -23.74 12.67
CA SER A 23 -8.91 -23.89 11.82
C SER A 23 -10.15 -23.86 12.70
N ASN A 24 -10.76 -22.69 12.87
CA ASN A 24 -11.91 -22.48 13.75
C ASN A 24 -12.85 -21.38 13.24
N LEU A 25 -13.87 -21.03 14.02
CA LEU A 25 -14.85 -20.00 13.64
C LEU A 25 -14.20 -18.62 13.38
N ILE A 26 -13.15 -18.28 14.12
CA ILE A 26 -12.43 -17.00 13.96
C ILE A 26 -11.73 -16.94 12.61
N THR A 27 -11.15 -18.06 12.15
CA THR A 27 -10.55 -18.17 10.81
C THR A 27 -11.58 -17.90 9.72
N SER A 28 -12.74 -18.55 9.78
CA SER A 28 -13.83 -18.33 8.81
C SER A 28 -14.35 -16.89 8.85
N LEU A 29 -14.46 -16.30 10.04
CA LEU A 29 -14.89 -14.92 10.21
C LEU A 29 -13.86 -13.93 9.66
N ALA A 30 -12.56 -14.16 9.90
CA ALA A 30 -11.49 -13.31 9.40
C ALA A 30 -11.44 -13.30 7.88
N ILE A 31 -11.61 -14.46 7.24
CA ILE A 31 -11.76 -14.58 5.78
C ILE A 31 -12.97 -13.79 5.30
N LEU A 32 -14.15 -14.01 5.89
CA LEU A 32 -15.38 -13.33 5.51
C LEU A 32 -15.24 -11.80 5.62
N ASN A 33 -14.76 -11.31 6.75
CA ASN A 33 -14.57 -9.88 6.99
C ASN A 33 -13.55 -9.27 6.02
N THR A 34 -12.52 -10.02 5.65
CA THR A 34 -11.52 -9.59 4.65
C THR A 34 -12.19 -9.32 3.31
N HIS A 35 -13.04 -10.23 2.82
CA HIS A 35 -13.75 -10.03 1.56
C HIS A 35 -14.79 -8.91 1.64
N ILE A 36 -15.58 -8.84 2.72
CA ILE A 36 -16.61 -7.81 2.90
C ILE A 36 -15.97 -6.41 2.92
N CYS A 37 -14.99 -6.18 3.78
CA CYS A 37 -14.34 -4.87 3.92
C CYS A 37 -13.67 -4.44 2.61
N THR A 38 -12.98 -5.36 1.95
CA THR A 38 -12.30 -5.09 0.66
C THR A 38 -13.27 -4.75 -0.44
N ALA A 39 -14.34 -5.52 -0.60
CA ALA A 39 -15.36 -5.26 -1.61
C ALA A 39 -16.05 -3.91 -1.36
N THR A 40 -16.40 -3.60 -0.10
CA THR A 40 -17.00 -2.31 0.25
C THR A 40 -16.04 -1.15 -0.01
N SER A 41 -14.77 -1.27 0.37
CA SER A 41 -13.75 -0.24 0.15
C SER A 41 -13.51 0.04 -1.33
N LEU A 42 -13.42 -1.01 -2.15
CA LEU A 42 -13.31 -0.91 -3.60
C LEU A 42 -14.51 -0.17 -4.19
N LEU A 43 -15.74 -0.56 -3.81
CA LEU A 43 -16.96 0.07 -4.32
C LEU A 43 -17.02 1.55 -3.93
N VAL A 44 -16.71 1.89 -2.68
CA VAL A 44 -16.71 3.28 -2.22
C VAL A 44 -15.67 4.11 -2.96
N TRP A 45 -14.46 3.58 -3.14
CA TRP A 45 -13.41 4.28 -3.90
C TRP A 45 -13.86 4.57 -5.33
N LEU A 46 -14.41 3.57 -6.02
CA LEU A 46 -14.93 3.74 -7.38
C LEU A 46 -16.09 4.72 -7.43
N SER A 47 -17.00 4.67 -6.45
CA SER A 47 -18.08 5.65 -6.34
C SER A 47 -17.52 7.07 -6.19
N MET A 48 -16.48 7.27 -5.39
CA MET A 48 -15.86 8.59 -5.23
C MET A 48 -15.14 9.04 -6.50
N ASP A 49 -14.42 8.16 -7.20
CA ASP A 49 -13.83 8.47 -8.49
C ASP A 49 -14.89 8.92 -9.51
N MET A 50 -16.02 8.20 -9.57
CA MET A 50 -17.14 8.56 -10.43
C MET A 50 -17.78 9.89 -10.04
N ILE A 51 -17.99 10.15 -8.75
CA ILE A 51 -18.64 11.39 -8.26
C ILE A 51 -17.76 12.62 -8.49
N PHE A 52 -16.46 12.53 -8.22
CA PHE A 52 -15.57 13.71 -8.24
C PHE A 52 -14.83 13.89 -9.56
N TYR A 53 -14.60 12.80 -10.31
CA TYR A 53 -13.83 12.83 -11.56
C TYR A 53 -14.63 12.36 -12.78
N ASN A 54 -15.91 12.01 -12.63
CA ASN A 54 -16.81 11.54 -13.70
C ASN A 54 -16.30 10.33 -14.49
N LYS A 55 -15.33 9.59 -13.94
CA LYS A 55 -14.69 8.43 -14.57
C LYS A 55 -14.37 7.37 -13.53
N SER A 56 -14.55 6.10 -13.89
CA SER A 56 -14.09 4.97 -13.07
C SER A 56 -12.63 4.66 -13.42
N SER A 57 -11.77 4.51 -12.41
CA SER A 57 -10.35 4.22 -12.58
C SER A 57 -10.02 2.80 -12.16
N VAL A 58 -9.35 2.04 -13.04
CA VAL A 58 -8.84 0.70 -12.69
C VAL A 58 -7.74 0.79 -11.63
N ILE A 59 -6.90 1.83 -11.71
CA ILE A 59 -5.89 2.12 -10.67
C ILE A 59 -6.62 2.44 -9.36
N GLY A 60 -7.66 3.27 -9.41
CA GLY A 60 -8.50 3.59 -8.25
C GLY A 60 -9.15 2.34 -7.63
N ALA A 61 -9.68 1.42 -8.44
CA ALA A 61 -10.22 0.15 -7.96
C ALA A 61 -9.17 -0.67 -7.19
N VAL A 62 -7.94 -0.76 -7.72
CA VAL A 62 -6.84 -1.46 -7.05
C VAL A 62 -6.45 -0.77 -5.74
N GLN A 63 -6.41 0.56 -5.69
CA GLN A 63 -6.15 1.29 -4.44
C GLN A 63 -7.27 1.11 -3.41
N GLY A 64 -8.54 1.17 -3.84
CA GLY A 64 -9.70 0.89 -3.00
C GLY A 64 -9.71 -0.53 -2.44
N MET A 65 -9.28 -1.51 -3.24
CA MET A 65 -9.06 -2.88 -2.80
C MET A 65 -7.96 -2.96 -1.73
N ILE A 66 -6.76 -2.43 -2.00
CA ILE A 66 -5.62 -2.48 -1.07
C ILE A 66 -5.98 -1.82 0.27
N THR A 67 -6.59 -0.64 0.24
CA THR A 67 -6.96 0.10 1.45
C THR A 67 -7.98 -0.65 2.31
N GLY A 68 -8.92 -1.36 1.69
CA GLY A 68 -9.86 -2.24 2.40
C GLY A 68 -9.18 -3.42 3.07
N LEU A 69 -8.24 -4.08 2.36
CA LEU A 69 -7.43 -5.18 2.87
C LEU A 69 -6.55 -4.73 4.06
N VAL A 70 -5.89 -3.59 3.92
CA VAL A 70 -5.06 -3.00 4.99
C VAL A 70 -5.92 -2.64 6.21
N CYS A 71 -7.04 -1.95 6.00
CA CYS A 71 -7.90 -1.47 7.10
C CYS A 71 -8.46 -2.62 7.94
N ILE A 72 -8.90 -3.72 7.32
CA ILE A 72 -9.50 -4.84 8.06
C ILE A 72 -8.47 -5.71 8.79
N THR A 73 -7.20 -5.69 8.38
CA THR A 73 -6.13 -6.54 8.92
C THR A 73 -6.09 -6.61 10.46
N PRO A 74 -6.04 -5.48 11.20
CA PRO A 74 -6.01 -5.53 12.67
C PRO A 74 -7.34 -5.99 13.32
N GLY A 75 -8.43 -6.02 12.57
CA GLY A 75 -9.79 -6.30 13.07
C GLY A 75 -10.40 -7.60 12.57
N ALA A 76 -9.80 -8.27 11.58
CA ALA A 76 -10.46 -9.27 10.76
C ALA A 76 -11.16 -10.38 11.57
N GLY A 77 -10.49 -10.93 12.57
CA GLY A 77 -11.04 -11.99 13.44
C GLY A 77 -11.76 -11.51 14.70
N ILE A 78 -11.80 -10.20 14.97
CA ILE A 78 -12.26 -9.65 16.26
C ILE A 78 -13.44 -8.67 16.14
N VAL A 79 -13.82 -8.27 14.92
CA VAL A 79 -14.99 -7.42 14.65
C VAL A 79 -16.14 -8.21 14.03
N GLU A 80 -17.36 -7.70 14.19
CA GLU A 80 -18.53 -8.27 13.51
C GLU A 80 -18.58 -7.84 12.03
N SER A 81 -19.23 -8.63 11.17
CA SER A 81 -19.24 -8.37 9.74
C SER A 81 -19.96 -7.08 9.33
N TRP A 82 -20.93 -6.60 10.13
CA TRP A 82 -21.51 -5.27 9.91
C TRP A 82 -20.49 -4.15 10.13
N ALA A 83 -19.57 -4.32 11.09
CA ALA A 83 -18.50 -3.36 11.35
C ALA A 83 -17.45 -3.40 10.23
N ALA A 84 -17.19 -4.57 9.64
CA ALA A 84 -16.33 -4.70 8.47
C ALA A 84 -16.84 -3.88 7.26
N ILE A 85 -18.16 -3.76 7.08
CA ILE A 85 -18.74 -2.86 6.07
C ILE A 85 -18.39 -1.40 6.39
N LEU A 86 -18.58 -0.94 7.62
CA LEU A 86 -18.24 0.42 8.03
C LEU A 86 -16.75 0.73 7.90
N MET A 87 -15.90 -0.26 8.22
CA MET A 87 -14.45 -0.18 8.01
C MET A 87 -14.13 -0.03 6.53
N GLY A 88 -14.81 -0.79 5.66
CA GLY A 88 -14.68 -0.68 4.21
C GLY A 88 -15.11 0.68 3.67
N ILE A 89 -16.23 1.23 4.14
CA ILE A 89 -16.67 2.58 3.76
C ILE A 89 -15.62 3.61 4.18
N SER A 90 -15.08 3.48 5.38
CA SER A 90 -14.08 4.40 5.91
C SER A 90 -12.75 4.30 5.16
N SER A 91 -12.29 3.08 4.82
CA SER A 91 -11.04 2.87 4.09
C SER A 91 -11.14 3.21 2.61
N GLY A 92 -12.32 3.10 2.00
CA GLY A 92 -12.54 3.55 0.64
C GLY A 92 -12.58 5.08 0.50
N SER A 93 -12.88 5.79 1.60
CA SER A 93 -13.11 7.25 1.57
C SER A 93 -12.00 8.09 2.18
N ILE A 94 -11.45 7.73 3.33
CA ILE A 94 -10.43 8.51 4.04
C ILE A 94 -9.09 8.48 3.27
N PRO A 95 -8.50 7.29 2.98
CA PRO A 95 -7.35 7.18 2.09
C PRO A 95 -7.56 7.88 0.73
N TRP A 96 -8.72 7.70 0.09
CA TRP A 96 -9.06 8.41 -1.15
C TRP A 96 -8.93 9.92 -0.99
N PHE A 97 -9.51 10.50 0.07
CA PHE A 97 -9.44 11.93 0.33
C PHE A 97 -8.00 12.38 0.56
N THR A 98 -7.22 11.63 1.34
CA THR A 98 -5.83 11.98 1.60
C THR A 98 -4.98 11.95 0.33
N MET A 99 -5.19 10.97 -0.55
CA MET A 99 -4.41 10.79 -1.78
C MET A 99 -4.85 11.77 -2.88
N MET A 100 -6.15 11.95 -3.08
CA MET A 100 -6.69 12.72 -4.20
C MET A 100 -6.80 14.22 -3.90
N VAL A 101 -7.01 14.60 -2.64
CA VAL A 101 -7.26 15.99 -2.23
C VAL A 101 -6.13 16.54 -1.38
N LEU A 102 -5.76 15.88 -0.28
CA LEU A 102 -4.79 16.41 0.66
C LEU A 102 -3.37 16.46 0.08
N HIS A 103 -2.96 15.43 -0.65
CA HIS A 103 -1.66 15.38 -1.32
C HIS A 103 -1.46 16.58 -2.27
N LYS A 104 -2.49 16.93 -3.05
CA LYS A 104 -2.43 18.08 -3.97
C LYS A 104 -2.40 19.44 -3.27
N LYS A 105 -2.93 19.55 -2.06
CA LYS A 105 -3.05 20.82 -1.31
C LYS A 105 -1.89 21.07 -0.34
N SER A 106 -1.14 20.04 0.03
CA SER A 106 -0.08 20.15 1.03
C SER A 106 1.29 20.20 0.37
N SER A 107 2.00 21.31 0.55
CA SER A 107 3.40 21.45 0.09
C SER A 107 4.32 20.40 0.72
N PHE A 108 4.00 19.90 1.91
CA PHE A 108 4.77 18.82 2.55
C PHE A 108 4.65 17.51 1.76
N PHE A 109 3.42 17.10 1.43
CA PHE A 109 3.20 15.85 0.71
C PHE A 109 3.70 15.90 -0.74
N GLN A 110 3.72 17.08 -1.37
CA GLN A 110 4.31 17.27 -2.70
C GLN A 110 5.84 17.11 -2.72
N LYS A 111 6.53 17.26 -1.57
CA LYS A 111 7.98 17.03 -1.46
C LYS A 111 8.33 15.57 -1.19
N VAL A 112 7.32 14.75 -0.86
CA VAL A 112 7.50 13.32 -0.61
C VAL A 112 7.23 12.58 -1.92
N ASP A 113 8.29 12.00 -2.49
CA ASP A 113 8.20 11.18 -3.69
C ASP A 113 7.68 9.77 -3.35
N ASP A 114 6.36 9.67 -3.14
CA ASP A 114 5.64 8.42 -2.91
C ASP A 114 4.97 7.96 -4.22
N THR A 115 5.78 7.46 -5.15
CA THR A 115 5.37 7.07 -6.51
C THR A 115 4.22 6.06 -6.54
N LEU A 116 4.16 5.14 -5.56
CA LEU A 116 3.14 4.09 -5.48
C LEU A 116 1.96 4.46 -4.57
N GLY A 117 2.01 5.59 -3.87
CA GLY A 117 0.98 6.00 -2.91
C GLY A 117 0.91 5.10 -1.67
N VAL A 118 2.03 4.50 -1.26
CA VAL A 118 2.13 3.56 -0.14
C VAL A 118 1.72 4.23 1.18
N PHE A 119 2.04 5.51 1.37
CA PHE A 119 1.68 6.22 2.59
C PHE A 119 0.16 6.26 2.79
N HIS A 120 -0.59 6.61 1.75
CA HIS A 120 -2.05 6.71 1.81
C HIS A 120 -2.70 5.34 1.92
N THR A 121 -2.19 4.37 1.18
CA THR A 121 -2.82 3.06 1.05
C THR A 121 -2.48 2.12 2.19
N HIS A 122 -1.33 2.31 2.85
CA HIS A 122 -0.86 1.47 3.95
C HIS A 122 -0.81 2.22 5.28
N ALA A 123 -0.13 3.37 5.37
CA ALA A 123 0.02 4.07 6.66
C ALA A 123 -1.30 4.67 7.15
N VAL A 124 -2.02 5.42 6.29
CA VAL A 124 -3.32 6.01 6.64
C VAL A 124 -4.37 4.93 6.85
N ALA A 125 -4.50 3.98 5.91
CA ALA A 125 -5.47 2.89 6.02
C ALA A 125 -5.17 1.95 7.22
N GLY A 126 -3.90 1.70 7.53
CA GLY A 126 -3.48 0.86 8.66
C GLY A 126 -3.74 1.52 10.01
N LEU A 127 -3.44 2.82 10.13
CA LEU A 127 -3.81 3.61 11.31
C LEU A 127 -5.32 3.61 11.52
N LEU A 128 -6.08 3.87 10.45
CA LEU A 128 -7.54 3.81 10.47
C LEU A 128 -8.04 2.44 10.92
N GLY A 129 -7.49 1.36 10.36
CA GLY A 129 -7.81 -0.01 10.74
C GLY A 129 -7.57 -0.28 12.23
N GLY A 130 -6.43 0.16 12.77
CA GLY A 130 -6.10 0.01 14.19
C GLY A 130 -7.08 0.74 15.10
N ILE A 131 -7.42 1.99 14.74
CA ILE A 131 -8.40 2.81 15.46
C ILE A 131 -9.79 2.16 15.41
N LEU A 132 -10.27 1.80 14.23
CA LEU A 132 -11.60 1.20 14.05
C LEU A 132 -11.70 -0.18 14.74
N SER A 133 -10.62 -0.96 14.74
CA SER A 133 -10.56 -2.20 15.52
C SER A 133 -10.64 -1.91 17.02
N GLY A 134 -10.01 -0.85 17.51
CA GLY A 134 -10.16 -0.36 18.88
C GLY A 134 -11.58 0.08 19.23
N ILE A 135 -12.39 0.47 18.24
CA ILE A 135 -13.79 0.85 18.43
C ILE A 135 -14.70 -0.38 18.39
N PHE A 136 -14.50 -1.28 17.41
CA PHE A 136 -15.44 -2.35 17.06
C PHE A 136 -15.05 -3.76 17.55
N ALA A 137 -13.95 -3.92 18.29
CA ALA A 137 -13.57 -5.24 18.79
C ALA A 137 -14.64 -5.81 19.75
N LYS A 138 -15.23 -6.95 19.38
CA LYS A 138 -16.30 -7.59 20.16
C LYS A 138 -15.71 -8.47 21.27
N PRO A 139 -16.12 -8.32 22.54
CA PRO A 139 -15.53 -9.06 23.67
C PRO A 139 -15.51 -10.58 23.48
N LYS A 140 -16.60 -11.17 22.97
CA LYS A 140 -16.66 -12.62 22.69
C LYS A 140 -15.63 -13.05 21.63
N LEU A 141 -15.46 -12.26 20.57
CA LEU A 141 -14.52 -12.57 19.50
C LEU A 141 -13.07 -12.40 19.96
N LEU A 142 -12.79 -11.36 20.75
CA LEU A 142 -11.47 -11.18 21.39
C LEU A 142 -11.08 -12.39 22.24
N ARG A 143 -12.00 -12.88 23.09
CA ARG A 143 -11.75 -14.08 23.92
C ARG A 143 -11.48 -15.31 23.06
N MET A 144 -12.24 -15.49 21.98
CA MET A 144 -12.07 -16.61 21.06
C MET A 144 -10.77 -16.53 20.26
N PHE A 145 -10.35 -15.32 19.85
CA PHE A 145 -9.11 -15.10 19.10
C PHE A 145 -7.87 -15.28 19.98
N TYR A 146 -7.83 -14.64 21.15
CA TYR A 146 -6.65 -14.62 22.01
C TYR A 146 -6.64 -15.70 23.10
N GLY A 147 -7.73 -16.44 23.29
CA GLY A 147 -7.87 -17.43 24.36
C GLY A 147 -7.81 -16.84 25.77
N SER A 148 -8.02 -15.53 25.92
CA SER A 148 -7.85 -14.82 27.20
C SER A 148 -8.83 -13.68 27.37
N ASP A 149 -9.34 -13.51 28.59
CA ASP A 149 -10.21 -12.39 29.00
C ASP A 149 -9.41 -11.13 29.40
N LYS A 150 -8.09 -11.13 29.20
CA LYS A 150 -7.21 -10.00 29.54
C LYS A 150 -7.39 -8.79 28.61
N TYR A 151 -7.84 -9.01 27.38
CA TYR A 151 -7.96 -7.97 26.36
C TYR A 151 -9.26 -7.19 26.54
N GLY A 152 -9.15 -5.85 26.52
CA GLY A 152 -10.30 -4.97 26.70
C GLY A 152 -11.21 -4.98 25.47
N PRO A 153 -12.54 -4.84 25.67
CA PRO A 153 -13.47 -4.73 24.55
C PRO A 153 -13.23 -3.42 23.78
N GLY A 154 -13.72 -3.38 22.55
CA GLY A 154 -13.75 -2.16 21.76
C GLY A 154 -14.55 -1.05 22.44
N PHE A 155 -14.26 0.20 22.10
CA PHE A 155 -14.88 1.37 22.70
C PHE A 155 -16.41 1.34 22.62
N LEU A 156 -16.98 0.88 21.49
CA LEU A 156 -18.43 0.81 21.31
C LEU A 156 -19.09 -0.13 22.34
N TYR A 157 -18.58 -1.34 22.50
CA TYR A 157 -19.12 -2.31 23.46
C TYR A 157 -18.87 -1.87 24.91
N SER A 158 -17.75 -1.18 25.16
CA SER A 158 -17.45 -0.62 26.48
C SER A 158 -18.49 0.42 26.92
N ILE A 159 -19.02 1.23 25.99
CA ILE A 159 -20.11 2.17 26.27
C ILE A 159 -21.41 1.42 26.58
N ILE A 160 -21.74 0.41 25.78
CA ILE A 160 -22.96 -0.40 25.95
C ILE A 160 -22.97 -1.11 27.31
N ASP A 161 -21.81 -1.67 27.71
CA ASP A 161 -21.64 -2.39 28.98
C ASP A 161 -21.46 -1.44 30.18
N GLY A 162 -21.39 -0.12 29.97
CA GLY A 162 -21.26 0.89 31.02
C GLY A 162 -19.84 1.07 31.60
N ASP A 163 -18.82 0.39 31.07
CA ASP A 163 -17.42 0.52 31.50
C ASP A 163 -16.57 1.30 30.48
N ILE A 164 -16.84 2.60 30.39
CA ILE A 164 -16.16 3.53 29.47
C ILE A 164 -14.64 3.53 29.69
N LYS A 165 -14.18 3.31 30.93
CA LYS A 165 -12.75 3.33 31.27
C LYS A 165 -11.99 2.23 30.52
N ARG A 166 -12.57 1.03 30.40
CA ARG A 166 -11.96 -0.05 29.61
C ARG A 166 -11.84 0.29 28.14
N GLY A 167 -12.88 0.89 27.56
CA GLY A 167 -12.87 1.31 26.16
C GLY A 167 -11.86 2.41 25.87
N LEU A 168 -11.78 3.44 26.72
CA LEU A 168 -10.79 4.51 26.59
C LEU A 168 -9.37 3.95 26.71
N ARG A 169 -9.14 3.00 27.61
CA ARG A 169 -7.86 2.31 27.74
C ARG A 169 -7.52 1.51 26.48
N GLN A 170 -8.49 0.83 25.87
CA GLN A 170 -8.28 0.12 24.61
C GLN A 170 -7.91 1.07 23.47
N MET A 171 -8.61 2.21 23.35
CA MET A 171 -8.26 3.24 22.36
C MET A 171 -6.87 3.81 22.59
N ALA A 172 -6.49 4.05 23.85
CA ALA A 172 -5.15 4.50 24.20
C ALA A 172 -4.08 3.48 23.76
N TYR A 173 -4.32 2.18 23.93
CA TYR A 173 -3.39 1.15 23.46
C TYR A 173 -3.22 1.14 21.94
N GLN A 174 -4.32 1.29 21.18
CA GLN A 174 -4.23 1.38 19.71
C GLN A 174 -3.43 2.60 19.26
N LEU A 175 -3.64 3.75 19.91
CA LEU A 175 -2.92 4.98 19.59
C LEU A 175 -1.43 4.92 19.99
N VAL A 176 -1.13 4.42 21.19
CA VAL A 176 0.25 4.24 21.65
C VAL A 176 0.99 3.26 20.75
N GLY A 177 0.36 2.13 20.39
CA GLY A 177 0.93 1.16 19.46
C GLY A 177 1.20 1.76 18.08
N ALA A 178 0.26 2.54 17.55
CA ALA A 178 0.44 3.24 16.28
C ALA A 178 1.60 4.24 16.34
N VAL A 179 1.65 5.10 17.36
CA VAL A 179 2.73 6.08 17.55
C VAL A 179 4.08 5.38 17.69
N PHE A 180 4.15 4.31 18.48
CA PHE A 180 5.36 3.52 18.65
C PHE A 180 5.86 2.94 17.33
N ILE A 181 5.00 2.26 16.57
CA ILE A 181 5.37 1.66 15.28
C ILE A 181 5.77 2.73 14.27
N THR A 182 5.09 3.88 14.24
CA THR A 182 5.46 5.01 13.37
C THR A 182 6.85 5.53 13.71
N ILE A 183 7.13 5.86 14.98
CA ILE A 183 8.43 6.36 15.41
C ILE A 183 9.52 5.32 15.13
N TRP A 184 9.26 4.05 15.47
CA TRP A 184 10.19 2.96 15.23
C TRP A 184 10.57 2.83 13.75
N ASN A 185 9.58 2.81 12.85
CA ASN A 185 9.85 2.71 11.41
C ASN A 185 10.59 3.95 10.87
N VAL A 186 10.18 5.15 11.27
CA VAL A 186 10.86 6.38 10.83
C VAL A 186 12.31 6.37 11.27
N VAL A 187 12.60 6.04 12.53
CA VAL A 187 13.97 6.02 13.06
C VAL A 187 14.78 4.88 12.44
N ALA A 188 14.28 3.63 12.51
CA ALA A 188 15.02 2.46 12.05
C ALA A 188 15.30 2.52 10.55
N THR A 189 14.29 2.81 9.73
CA THR A 189 14.46 2.90 8.27
C THR A 189 15.41 4.03 7.91
N SER A 190 15.30 5.21 8.55
CA SER A 190 16.24 6.31 8.29
C SER A 190 17.68 5.94 8.65
N LEU A 191 17.91 5.29 9.79
CA LEU A 191 19.26 4.85 10.19
C LEU A 191 19.83 3.82 9.22
N ILE A 192 19.01 2.85 8.78
CA ILE A 192 19.42 1.84 7.79
C ILE A 192 19.75 2.52 6.46
N CYS A 193 18.88 3.40 5.95
CA CYS A 193 19.13 4.12 4.71
C CYS A 193 20.37 5.01 4.80
N ILE A 194 20.58 5.76 5.89
CA ILE A 194 21.78 6.59 6.08
C ILE A 194 23.05 5.73 6.17
N PHE A 195 22.96 4.54 6.78
CA PHE A 195 24.10 3.63 6.84
C PHE A 195 24.44 3.07 5.46
N ILE A 196 23.44 2.57 4.73
CA ILE A 196 23.62 2.01 3.39
C ILE A 196 24.07 3.10 2.41
N SER A 197 23.56 4.33 2.55
CA SER A 197 23.94 5.47 1.68
C SER A 197 25.41 5.86 1.79
N LYS A 198 26.13 5.39 2.81
CA LYS A 198 27.59 5.57 2.94
C LYS A 198 28.40 4.54 2.17
N ILE A 199 27.76 3.45 1.73
CA ILE A 199 28.39 2.33 1.04
C ILE A 199 27.98 2.31 -0.43
N VAL A 200 26.69 2.53 -0.71
CA VAL A 200 26.11 2.55 -2.05
C VAL A 200 25.14 3.72 -2.20
N GLU A 201 25.05 4.27 -3.40
CA GLU A 201 24.05 5.30 -3.70
C GLU A 201 22.66 4.65 -3.75
N LEU A 202 21.72 5.18 -2.97
CA LEU A 202 20.37 4.62 -2.85
C LEU A 202 19.42 5.08 -3.96
N ARG A 203 19.77 6.15 -4.67
CA ARG A 203 18.98 6.73 -5.75
C ARG A 203 19.89 6.93 -6.95
N LEU A 204 19.40 6.51 -8.10
CA LEU A 204 20.06 6.67 -9.38
C LEU A 204 20.20 8.18 -9.71
N HIS A 205 21.24 8.55 -10.44
CA HIS A 205 21.42 9.93 -10.92
C HIS A 205 20.28 10.34 -11.86
N GLU A 206 19.96 11.63 -11.91
CA GLU A 206 18.83 12.14 -12.70
C GLU A 206 18.97 11.82 -14.20
N ASP A 207 20.19 11.86 -14.75
CA ASP A 207 20.45 11.53 -16.16
C ASP A 207 20.12 10.06 -16.48
N ASP A 208 20.41 9.15 -15.55
CA ASP A 208 20.14 7.72 -15.71
C ASP A 208 18.66 7.39 -15.40
N LEU A 209 17.99 8.18 -14.54
CA LEU A 209 16.55 8.08 -14.28
C LEU A 209 15.71 8.39 -15.52
N GLU A 210 16.17 9.30 -16.38
CA GLU A 210 15.52 9.60 -17.66
C GLU A 210 15.62 8.42 -18.65
N ILE A 211 16.72 7.67 -18.61
CA ILE A 211 16.93 6.49 -19.47
C ILE A 211 16.11 5.28 -18.95
N GLY A 212 16.02 5.11 -17.63
CA GLY A 212 15.18 4.07 -17.01
C GLY A 212 15.78 2.67 -17.08
N ASP A 213 14.97 1.67 -17.43
CA ASP A 213 15.35 0.23 -17.37
C ASP A 213 16.60 -0.09 -18.21
N ASP A 214 16.80 0.58 -19.36
CA ASP A 214 17.98 0.36 -20.21
C ASP A 214 19.29 0.77 -19.52
N ALA A 215 19.28 1.82 -18.69
CA ALA A 215 20.48 2.24 -17.95
C ALA A 215 20.89 1.26 -16.86
N VAL A 216 19.92 0.54 -16.27
CA VAL A 216 20.17 -0.36 -15.14
C VAL A 216 20.34 -1.82 -15.60
N HIS A 217 19.52 -2.25 -16.56
CA HIS A 217 19.40 -3.64 -16.98
C HIS A 217 19.86 -3.88 -18.42
N GLY A 218 20.06 -2.84 -19.24
CA GLY A 218 20.42 -2.97 -20.65
C GLY A 218 19.32 -3.63 -21.50
N GLU A 219 18.10 -3.65 -20.98
CA GLU A 219 16.93 -4.27 -21.58
C GLU A 219 15.74 -3.30 -21.49
N GLU A 220 14.94 -3.24 -22.56
CA GLU A 220 13.64 -2.59 -22.51
C GLU A 220 12.58 -3.61 -22.06
N ALA A 221 11.79 -3.29 -21.03
CA ALA A 221 10.74 -4.17 -20.52
C ALA A 221 9.68 -4.55 -21.58
N TYR A 222 9.51 -3.70 -22.59
CA TYR A 222 8.63 -3.96 -23.74
C TYR A 222 9.35 -3.57 -25.04
N ALA A 223 9.76 -4.55 -25.83
CA ALA A 223 10.28 -4.30 -27.18
C ALA A 223 9.13 -3.94 -28.14
N LEU A 224 8.70 -2.69 -28.12
CA LEU A 224 7.63 -2.17 -28.99
C LEU A 224 8.06 -1.94 -30.45
N TRP A 225 9.27 -2.35 -30.82
CA TRP A 225 9.86 -2.21 -32.18
C TRP A 225 9.08 -2.91 -33.32
N GLY A 226 7.90 -3.47 -33.07
CA GLY A 226 7.05 -4.13 -34.07
C GLY A 226 5.85 -3.33 -34.59
N ASP A 227 5.36 -2.32 -33.86
CA ASP A 227 4.07 -1.67 -34.17
C ASP A 227 4.23 -0.17 -34.45
N GLY A 228 4.81 0.17 -35.61
CA GLY A 228 4.30 1.32 -36.38
C GLY A 228 5.09 2.64 -36.43
N GLU A 229 6.37 2.73 -36.06
CA GLU A 229 7.19 3.92 -36.38
C GLU A 229 8.53 3.58 -37.05
N ARG A 230 8.83 4.36 -38.10
CA ARG A 230 10.01 4.24 -38.97
C ARG A 230 11.28 4.45 -38.16
N ASP A 231 12.31 3.65 -38.49
CA ASP A 231 13.69 3.76 -38.01
C ASP A 231 14.06 5.16 -37.51
N PRO A 232 14.49 5.35 -36.24
CA PRO A 232 15.14 6.58 -35.86
C PRO A 232 16.40 6.73 -36.73
N PRO A 233 16.85 7.97 -37.04
CA PRO A 233 18.03 8.15 -37.86
C PRO A 233 19.19 7.46 -37.16
N ARG A 234 19.68 6.36 -37.76
CA ARG A 234 20.89 5.68 -37.34
C ARG A 234 21.93 6.75 -37.08
N PHE A 235 22.38 6.86 -35.83
CA PHE A 235 23.57 7.64 -35.53
C PHE A 235 24.65 7.12 -36.46
N ASN A 236 24.99 7.93 -37.46
CA ASN A 236 25.93 7.59 -38.50
C ASN A 236 27.34 7.67 -37.87
N ARG A 237 27.64 6.72 -36.98
CA ARG A 237 29.01 6.45 -36.57
C ARG A 237 29.67 5.82 -37.78
N THR A 238 30.18 6.67 -38.67
CA THR A 238 31.18 6.24 -39.64
C THR A 238 32.27 5.51 -38.86
N PRO A 239 32.59 4.25 -39.20
CA PRO A 239 33.67 3.54 -38.53
C PRO A 239 34.95 4.36 -38.74
N LYS A 240 35.45 4.98 -37.68
CA LYS A 240 36.76 5.61 -37.68
C LYS A 240 37.78 4.49 -37.75
N ILE A 241 38.24 4.19 -38.96
CA ILE A 241 39.40 3.34 -39.20
C ILE A 241 40.58 3.98 -38.44
N PRO A 242 41.26 3.24 -37.54
CA PRO A 242 42.44 3.73 -36.82
C PRO A 242 43.46 4.29 -37.80
N SER A 243 44.13 5.39 -37.44
CA SER A 243 45.08 6.11 -38.32
C SER A 243 46.18 5.22 -38.91
N PHE A 244 46.55 4.14 -38.21
CA PHE A 244 47.51 3.12 -38.63
C PHE A 244 47.06 2.31 -39.88
N CYS A 245 45.76 2.21 -40.18
CA CYS A 245 45.24 1.48 -41.33
C CYS A 245 45.08 2.33 -42.61
N ARG A 246 45.46 3.63 -42.60
CA ARG A 246 45.52 4.44 -43.83
C ARG A 246 46.78 4.07 -44.60
N ARG A 247 46.63 3.30 -45.68
CA ARG A 247 47.69 3.17 -46.70
C ARG A 247 48.01 4.57 -47.23
N HIS A 248 49.25 5.01 -47.02
CA HIS A 248 49.81 6.13 -47.76
C HIS A 248 49.87 5.73 -49.24
N GLY A 249 48.91 6.22 -50.03
CA GLY A 249 49.00 6.17 -51.48
C GLY A 249 50.13 7.08 -51.93
N THR A 250 51.19 6.48 -52.44
CA THR A 250 52.25 7.15 -53.18
C THR A 250 51.67 7.78 -54.44
N SER A 251 51.81 9.09 -54.58
CA SER A 251 51.65 9.79 -55.84
C SER A 251 52.78 9.42 -56.79
N HIS A 252 52.49 8.71 -57.88
CA HIS A 252 53.06 8.86 -59.23
C HIS A 252 52.28 7.98 -60.21
#